data_AF-A0A6M0F123-F1
#
_entry.id   AF-A0A6M0F123-F1
#
_cell.length_a   1.000
_cell.length_b   1.000
_cell.length_c   1.000
_cell.angle_alpha   90.00
_cell.angle_beta   90.00
_cell.angle_gamma   90.00
#
_symmetry.space_group_name_H-M   'P 1'
#
loop_
_entity.id
_entity.type
_entity.pdbx_description
1 polymer ?
#
loop_
_entity_poly.entity_id
_entity_poly.type
_entity_poly.pdbx_seq_one_letter_code
_entity_poly.pdbx_strand_id
1 'polypeptide(L)' 'MPRKVSTESIRRLTVELPESEYLALEEYCVQRQETKRQVIRSFIRRLISRQSNK' A
#
# COMPACT_ATOMS: atom_id res chain seq x y z
N MET A 1 4.69 21.53 -18.94
CA MET A 1 3.63 21.64 -17.91
C MET A 1 4.25 21.35 -16.54
N PRO A 2 4.12 22.25 -15.55
CA PRO A 2 4.64 21.99 -14.21
C PRO A 2 3.80 20.87 -13.56
N ARG A 3 4.47 19.83 -13.07
CA ARG A 3 3.80 18.72 -12.35
C ARG A 3 3.24 19.31 -11.05
N LYS A 4 1.92 19.20 -10.84
CA LYS A 4 1.29 19.51 -9.55
C LYS A 4 1.87 18.55 -8.50
N VAL A 5 2.79 19.04 -7.69
CA VAL A 5 3.32 18.28 -6.55
C VAL A 5 2.21 18.25 -5.50
N SER A 6 1.77 17.06 -5.09
CA SER A 6 0.78 16.93 -4.02
C SER A 6 1.36 17.56 -2.75
N THR A 7 0.65 18.51 -2.16
CA THR A 7 1.02 19.22 -0.92
C THR A 7 0.64 18.45 0.34
N GLU A 8 0.14 17.22 0.21
CA GLU A 8 -0.26 16.40 1.35
C GLU A 8 0.94 16.00 2.21
N SER A 9 0.78 16.12 3.53
CA SER A 9 1.79 15.70 4.50
C SER A 9 2.04 14.19 4.40
N ILE A 10 3.28 13.79 4.13
CA ILE A 10 3.66 12.37 4.09
C ILE A 10 3.88 11.86 5.51
N ARG A 11 3.14 10.83 5.91
CA ARG A 11 3.35 10.10 7.18
C ARG A 11 4.09 8.78 6.93
N ARG A 12 4.92 8.37 7.90
CA ARG A 12 5.61 7.08 7.89
C ARG A 12 4.78 6.05 8.65
N LEU A 13 4.73 4.82 8.14
CA LEU A 13 4.05 3.69 8.74
C LEU A 13 5.07 2.57 8.92
N THR A 14 5.16 2.06 10.14
CA THR A 14 5.88 0.82 10.48
C THR A 14 4.85 -0.20 10.90
N VAL A 15 4.99 -1.45 10.45
CA VAL A 15 4.07 -2.53 10.76
C VAL A 15 4.89 -3.72 11.24
N GLU A 16 4.52 -4.25 12.40
CA GLU A 16 5.06 -5.50 12.91
C GLU A 16 4.17 -6.65 12.43
N LEU A 17 4.79 -7.70 11.91
CA LEU A 17 4.10 -8.87 11.37
C LEU A 17 4.77 -10.14 11.89
N PRO A 18 4.00 -11.22 12.16
CA PRO A 18 4.57 -12.56 12.24
C PRO A 18 5.37 -12.90 10.98
N GLU A 19 6.42 -13.70 11.14
CA GLU A 19 7.29 -14.10 10.01
C GLU A 19 6.49 -14.77 8.88
N SER A 20 5.52 -15.61 9.22
CA SER A 20 4.66 -16.28 8.25
C SER A 20 3.87 -15.30 7.37
N GLU A 21 3.34 -14.23 7.96
CA GLU A 21 2.62 -13.19 7.22
C GLU A 21 3.55 -12.35 6.35
N TYR A 22 4.76 -12.07 6.86
CA TYR A 22 5.78 -11.38 6.09
C TYR A 22 6.19 -12.17 4.84
N LEU A 23 6.47 -13.47 5.00
CA LEU A 23 6.81 -14.37 3.89
C LEU A 23 5.69 -14.46 2.86
N ALA A 24 4.43 -14.59 3.30
CA ALA A 24 3.29 -14.59 2.41
C ALA A 24 3.17 -13.27 1.60
N LEU A 25 3.44 -12.13 2.24
CA LEU A 25 3.49 -10.84 1.56
C LEU A 25 4.64 -10.77 0.55
N GLU A 26 5.82 -11.31 0.86
CA GLU A 26 6.94 -11.36 -0.07
C GLU A 26 6.63 -12.19 -1.30
N GLU A 27 6.08 -13.39 -1.12
CA GLU A 27 5.71 -14.27 -2.22
C GLU A 27 4.68 -13.60 -3.14
N TYR A 28 3.64 -12.98 -2.57
CA TYR A 28 2.64 -12.23 -3.32
C TYR A 28 3.28 -11.09 -4.14
N CYS A 29 4.21 -10.35 -3.54
CA CYS A 29 4.93 -9.26 -4.21
C CYS A 29 5.74 -9.76 -5.41
N VAL A 30 6.44 -10.90 -5.26
CA VAL A 30 7.21 -11.52 -6.34
C VAL A 30 6.30 -11.96 -7.49
N GLN A 31 5.21 -12.66 -7.18
CA GLN A 31 4.27 -13.16 -8.20
C GLN A 31 3.65 -12.03 -9.04
N ARG A 32 3.35 -10.89 -8.41
CA ARG A 32 2.71 -9.75 -9.09
C ARG A 32 3.67 -8.69 -9.61
N GLN A 33 4.98 -8.86 -9.39
CA GLN A 33 6.00 -7.85 -9.70
C GLN A 33 5.67 -6.48 -9.06
N GLU A 34 5.10 -6.50 -7.85
CA GLU A 34 4.72 -5.31 -7.09
C GLU A 34 5.62 -5.18 -5.86
N THR A 35 5.97 -3.94 -5.50
CA THR A 35 6.63 -3.69 -4.21
C THR A 35 5.62 -3.73 -3.07
N LYS A 36 6.06 -4.12 -1.87
CA LYS A 36 5.25 -4.07 -0.62
C LYS A 36 4.51 -2.73 -0.46
N ARG A 37 5.18 -1.62 -0.79
CA ARG A 37 4.60 -0.27 -0.77
C ARG A 37 3.44 -0.09 -1.75
N GLN A 38 3.56 -0.63 -2.97
CA GLN A 38 2.47 -0.60 -3.95
C GLN A 38 1.28 -1.44 -3.48
N VAL A 39 1.54 -2.65 -2.98
CA VAL A 39 0.50 -3.55 -2.45
C VAL A 39 -0.29 -2.88 -1.33
N ILE A 40 0.40 -2.34 -0.32
CA ILE A 40 -0.22 -1.64 0.81
C ILE A 40 -1.01 -0.42 0.34
N ARG A 41 -0.47 0.39 -0.57
CA ARG A 41 -1.18 1.55 -1.12
C ARG A 41 -2.43 1.16 -1.90
N SER A 42 -2.35 0.11 -2.72
CA SER A 42 -3.47 -0.42 -3.47
C SER A 42 -4.57 -0.93 -2.55
N PHE A 43 -4.20 -1.62 -1.47
CA PHE A 43 -5.14 -2.07 -0.44
C PHE A 43 -5.84 -0.89 0.25
N ILE A 44 -5.08 0.12 0.71
CA ILE A 44 -5.65 1.32 1.35
C ILE A 44 -6.62 2.05 0.41
N ARG A 45 -6.27 2.21 -0.87
CA ARG A 45 -7.16 2.83 -1.86
C ARG A 45 -8.47 2.07 -2.02
N ARG A 46 -8.43 0.74 -2.06
CA ARG A 46 -9.65 -0.10 -2.12
C ARG A 46 -10.51 0.06 -0.86
N LEU A 47 -9.91 0.24 0.31
CA LEU A 47 -10.66 0.52 1.54
C LEU A 47 -11.41 1.85 1.46
N ILE A 48 -10.75 2.92 0.98
CA ILE A 48 -11.38 4.24 0.81
C ILE A 48 -12.54 4.16 -0.19
N SER A 49 -12.34 3.50 -1.34
CA SER A 49 -13.40 3.33 -2.34
C SER A 49 -14.61 2.57 -1.80
N ARG A 50 -14.41 1.61 -0.89
CA ARG A 50 -15.51 0.88 -0.23
C ARG A 50 -16.24 1.74 0.81
N GLN A 51 -15.53 2.60 1.53
CA GLN A 51 -16.13 3.48 2.53
C GLN A 51 -16.90 4.65 1.91
N SER A 52 -16.48 5.14 0.74
CA SER A 52 -17.16 6.24 0.04
C SER A 52 -18.53 5.86 -0.55
N ASN A 53 -18.92 4.58 -0.47
CA ASN A 53 -20.17 4.05 -1.04
C ASN A 53 -21.23 3.79 0.05
N LYS A 54 -21.13 4.49 1.19
CA LYS A 54 -22.01 4.44 2.35
C LYS A 54 -22.38 5.86 2.74
#